data_AF-A0A6I6UQR5-F1
#
_entry.id   AF-A0A6I6UQR5-F1
#
_cell.length_a   1.000
_cell.length_b   1.000
_cell.length_c   1.000
_cell.angle_alpha   90.00
_cell.angle_beta   90.00
_cell.angle_gamma   90.00
#
_symmetry.space_group_name_H-M   'P 1'
#
loop_
_entity.id
_entity.type
_entity.pdbx_description
1 polymer ?
#
loop_
_entity_poly.entity_id
_entity_poly.type
_entity_poly.pdbx_seq_one_letter_code
_entity_poly.pdbx_strand_id
1 'polypeptide(L)'
;MRIFNISCFLITLFLIMITLSGCRVILFSEDSTPIVKEMGKQRVHIEAKAFVRSASIVIRSETTFPPGTIFDVELKPYPEEATAFQVETYSVAPLKENAVSSTMTVNEKGELEGVVIDRPDINTRYRIQITFNPASQPKKVVNILGSNGEQMEISPGVEQLENSETFVYRKFVNIMKKSEPFGIGAKLDFVPLK
;
A
#
# COMPACT_ATOMS: atom_id res chain seq x y z
N MET A 1 -49.93 73.66 -9.72
CA MET A 1 -48.86 73.14 -8.83
C MET A 1 -49.12 71.66 -8.51
N ARG A 2 -48.95 70.73 -9.48
CA ARG A 2 -49.18 69.27 -9.31
C ARG A 2 -48.40 68.43 -10.34
N ILE A 3 -47.12 68.74 -10.57
CA ILE A 3 -46.29 67.99 -11.55
C ILE A 3 -45.02 67.41 -10.90
N PHE A 4 -44.63 67.88 -9.71
CA PHE A 4 -43.35 67.50 -9.10
C PHE A 4 -43.34 66.17 -8.30
N ASN A 5 -44.50 65.59 -7.96
CA ASN A 5 -44.56 64.39 -7.11
C ASN A 5 -44.60 63.05 -7.87
N ILE A 6 -44.85 63.05 -9.18
CA ILE A 6 -44.98 61.80 -9.96
C ILE A 6 -43.61 61.26 -10.38
N SER A 7 -42.64 62.15 -10.63
CA SER A 7 -41.31 61.77 -11.10
C SER A 7 -40.48 61.06 -10.02
N CYS A 8 -40.63 61.44 -8.76
CA CYS A 8 -39.89 60.81 -7.66
C CYS A 8 -40.37 59.37 -7.38
N PHE A 9 -41.69 59.13 -7.49
CA PHE A 9 -42.31 57.82 -7.22
C PHE A 9 -41.95 56.76 -8.29
N LEU A 10 -41.84 57.18 -9.56
CA LEU A 10 -41.43 56.30 -10.66
C LEU A 10 -39.97 55.85 -10.55
N ILE A 11 -39.08 56.72 -10.07
CA ILE A 11 -37.66 56.39 -9.87
C ILE A 11 -37.50 55.40 -8.71
N THR A 12 -38.28 55.55 -7.63
CA THR A 12 -38.24 54.60 -6.50
C THR A 12 -38.78 53.22 -6.89
N LEU A 13 -39.84 53.16 -7.69
CA LEU A 13 -40.41 51.91 -8.17
C LEU A 13 -39.46 51.16 -9.12
N PHE A 14 -38.71 51.88 -9.95
CA PHE A 14 -37.73 51.28 -10.86
C PHE A 14 -36.51 50.69 -10.12
N LEU A 15 -36.06 51.33 -9.03
CA LEU A 15 -34.97 50.84 -8.19
C LEU A 15 -35.33 49.54 -7.44
N ILE A 16 -36.59 49.37 -7.02
CA ILE A 16 -37.05 48.16 -6.32
C ILE A 16 -37.08 46.95 -7.28
N MET A 17 -37.43 47.16 -8.55
CA MET A 17 -37.51 46.08 -9.55
C MET A 17 -36.15 45.45 -9.89
N ILE A 18 -35.04 46.20 -9.73
CA ILE A 18 -33.69 45.67 -9.97
C ILE A 18 -33.23 44.74 -8.84
N THR A 19 -33.83 44.84 -7.64
CA THR A 19 -33.48 43.98 -6.49
C THR A 19 -34.16 42.61 -6.49
N LEU A 20 -35.14 42.37 -7.38
CA LEU A 20 -35.96 41.15 -7.41
C LEU A 20 -35.46 40.07 -8.38
N SER A 21 -34.38 40.29 -9.13
CA SER A 21 -33.86 39.34 -10.13
C SER A 21 -32.81 38.34 -9.60
N GLY A 22 -32.67 38.19 -8.27
CA GLY A 22 -31.55 37.47 -7.66
C GLY A 22 -31.82 36.09 -7.04
N CYS A 23 -33.06 35.58 -7.02
CA CYS A 23 -33.32 34.24 -6.49
C CYS A 23 -33.01 33.17 -7.56
N ARG A 24 -31.74 32.73 -7.64
CA ARG A 24 -31.42 31.45 -8.28
C ARG A 24 -32.10 30.35 -7.48
N VAL A 25 -33.20 29.83 -8.01
CA VAL A 25 -33.74 28.53 -7.58
C VAL A 25 -32.71 27.48 -7.98
N ILE A 26 -31.91 27.05 -7.01
CA ILE A 26 -31.06 25.87 -7.17
C ILE A 26 -32.02 24.67 -7.07
N LEU A 27 -32.47 24.18 -8.22
CA LEU A 27 -33.06 22.85 -8.31
C LEU A 27 -31.95 21.87 -7.94
N PHE A 28 -32.00 21.35 -6.72
CA PHE A 28 -31.27 20.16 -6.34
C PHE A 28 -31.87 19.00 -7.16
N SER A 29 -31.26 18.71 -8.31
CA SER A 29 -31.44 17.41 -8.95
C SER A 29 -30.77 16.38 -8.05
N GLU A 30 -31.60 15.58 -7.39
CA GLU A 30 -31.19 14.41 -6.64
C GLU A 30 -30.81 13.29 -7.61
N ASP A 31 -29.74 13.52 -8.38
CA ASP A 31 -29.03 12.49 -9.14
C ASP A 31 -27.62 12.41 -8.57
N SER A 32 -27.51 11.79 -7.38
CA SER A 32 -26.23 11.26 -6.92
C SER A 32 -26.26 9.75 -7.08
N THR A 33 -26.30 9.31 -8.35
CA THR A 33 -25.53 8.10 -8.66
C THR A 33 -24.11 8.38 -8.17
N PRO A 34 -23.52 7.55 -7.30
CA PRO A 34 -22.15 7.77 -6.90
C PRO A 34 -21.33 7.71 -8.17
N ILE A 35 -20.74 8.85 -8.55
CA ILE A 35 -19.69 8.89 -9.54
C ILE A 35 -18.59 8.03 -8.94
N VAL A 36 -18.58 6.73 -9.32
CA VAL A 36 -17.41 5.88 -9.21
C VAL A 36 -16.41 6.57 -10.11
N LYS A 37 -15.67 7.52 -9.54
CA LYS A 37 -14.50 8.10 -10.18
C LYS A 37 -13.65 6.89 -10.51
N GLU A 38 -13.53 6.54 -11.79
CA GLU A 38 -12.60 5.51 -12.22
C GLU A 38 -11.23 5.96 -11.72
N MET A 39 -10.84 5.44 -10.55
CA MET A 39 -9.50 5.61 -10.05
C MET A 39 -8.68 4.74 -10.98
N GLY A 40 -7.96 5.36 -11.90
CA GLY A 40 -7.00 4.64 -12.72
C GLY A 40 -6.09 3.79 -11.84
N LYS A 41 -5.52 2.74 -12.42
CA LYS A 41 -4.65 1.81 -11.70
C LYS A 41 -3.57 2.56 -10.92
N GLN A 42 -3.40 2.18 -9.66
CA GLN A 42 -2.49 2.75 -8.69
C GLN A 42 -1.15 2.04 -8.77
N ARG A 43 -0.07 2.80 -8.98
CA ARG A 43 1.28 2.28 -8.90
C ARG A 43 1.70 2.13 -7.44
N VAL A 44 1.81 0.89 -6.98
CA VAL A 44 2.19 0.56 -5.61
C VAL A 44 3.58 -0.06 -5.55
N HIS A 45 4.40 0.36 -4.59
CA HIS A 45 5.71 -0.24 -4.35
C HIS A 45 6.14 -0.15 -2.89
N ILE A 46 7.08 -1.01 -2.52
CA ILE A 46 7.81 -0.97 -1.25
C ILE A 46 9.30 -1.04 -1.55
N GLU A 47 10.07 -0.10 -1.04
CA GLU A 47 11.54 -0.18 -1.01
C GLU A 47 11.96 -0.58 0.39
N ALA A 48 12.40 -1.84 0.57
CA ALA A 48 12.72 -2.41 1.87
C ALA A 48 14.18 -2.88 1.95
N LYS A 49 14.77 -2.74 3.14
CA LYS A 49 16.11 -3.22 3.48
C LYS A 49 16.08 -4.00 4.78
N ALA A 50 16.76 -5.15 4.81
CA ALA A 50 17.00 -5.93 6.02
C ALA A 50 18.40 -5.68 6.57
N PHE A 51 18.50 -5.50 7.88
CA PHE A 51 19.76 -5.37 8.62
C PHE A 51 19.86 -6.54 9.60
N VAL A 52 20.80 -7.46 9.34
CA VAL A 52 20.93 -8.70 10.13
C VAL A 52 21.86 -8.48 11.31
N ARG A 53 21.30 -8.50 12.53
CA ARG A 53 22.01 -8.31 13.81
C ARG A 53 22.04 -9.61 14.61
N SER A 54 22.85 -10.56 14.15
CA SER A 54 22.97 -11.89 14.77
C SER A 54 21.60 -12.55 14.97
N ALA A 55 21.05 -12.54 16.18
CA ALA A 55 19.76 -13.13 16.56
C ALA A 55 18.54 -12.22 16.28
N SER A 56 18.72 -11.00 15.78
CA SER A 56 17.61 -10.12 15.38
C SER A 56 17.80 -9.60 13.97
N ILE A 57 16.69 -9.30 13.29
CA ILE A 57 16.70 -8.69 11.97
C ILE A 57 15.81 -7.46 12.02
N VAL A 58 16.38 -6.32 11.62
CA VAL A 58 15.65 -5.05 11.54
C VAL A 58 15.29 -4.79 10.09
N ILE A 59 14.01 -4.59 9.80
CA ILE A 59 13.51 -4.26 8.46
C ILE A 59 13.08 -2.81 8.47
N ARG A 60 13.59 -2.05 7.49
CA ARG A 60 13.20 -0.67 7.25
C ARG A 60 12.69 -0.55 5.83
N SER A 61 11.65 0.24 5.64
CA SER A 61 11.01 0.35 4.35
C SER A 61 10.32 1.69 4.13
N GLU A 62 10.23 2.06 2.87
CA GLU A 62 9.42 3.16 2.35
C GLU A 62 8.40 2.59 1.37
N THR A 63 7.22 3.21 1.27
CA THR A 63 6.14 2.67 0.45
C THR A 63 5.25 3.76 -0.14
N THR A 64 4.59 3.43 -1.26
CA THR A 64 3.50 4.23 -1.84
C THR A 64 2.12 3.65 -1.58
N PHE A 65 2.01 2.57 -0.80
CA PHE A 65 0.73 2.00 -0.43
C PHE A 65 -0.09 2.96 0.44
N PRO A 66 -1.43 2.93 0.36
CA PRO A 66 -2.28 3.83 1.11
C PRO A 66 -2.17 3.59 2.63
N PRO A 67 -2.40 4.62 3.45
CA PRO A 67 -2.50 4.48 4.90
C PRO A 67 -3.48 3.38 5.34
N GLY A 68 -3.09 2.63 6.37
CA GLY A 68 -3.82 1.48 6.90
C GLY A 68 -3.54 0.17 6.17
N THR A 69 -2.69 0.17 5.13
CA THR A 69 -2.23 -1.06 4.48
C THR A 69 -1.46 -1.92 5.46
N ILE A 70 -1.76 -3.22 5.48
CA ILE A 70 -1.09 -4.23 6.30
C ILE A 70 -0.26 -5.14 5.39
N PHE A 71 1.00 -5.35 5.76
CA PHE A 71 1.89 -6.32 5.13
C PHE A 71 2.24 -7.42 6.11
N ASP A 72 2.27 -8.65 5.61
CA ASP A 72 2.79 -9.80 6.33
C ASP A 72 4.29 -9.93 6.09
N VAL A 73 5.04 -10.13 7.16
CA VAL A 73 6.48 -10.37 7.15
C VAL A 73 6.73 -11.76 7.69
N GLU A 74 7.24 -12.64 6.84
CA GLU A 74 7.44 -14.05 7.15
C GLU A 74 8.91 -14.43 7.05
N LEU A 75 9.42 -15.12 8.06
CA LEU A 75 10.75 -15.72 8.06
C LEU A 75 10.61 -17.23 7.82
N LYS A 76 11.01 -17.70 6.64
CA LYS A 76 10.90 -19.10 6.23
C LYS A 76 12.27 -19.76 6.18
N PRO A 77 12.53 -20.84 6.93
CA PRO A 77 13.81 -21.54 6.89
C PRO A 77 13.99 -22.28 5.57
N TYR A 78 15.24 -22.41 5.11
CA TYR A 78 15.59 -23.36 4.06
C TYR A 78 15.84 -24.75 4.63
N PRO A 79 15.72 -25.82 3.81
CA PRO A 79 16.16 -27.16 4.20
C PRO A 79 17.63 -27.15 4.66
N GLU A 80 17.99 -27.97 5.65
CA GLU A 80 19.33 -27.97 6.25
C GLU A 80 20.43 -28.34 5.24
N GLU A 81 20.10 -29.26 4.33
CA GLU A 81 20.94 -29.76 3.26
C GLU A 81 21.11 -28.78 2.09
N ALA A 82 20.31 -27.71 2.03
CA ALA A 82 20.44 -26.71 0.99
C ALA A 82 21.81 -26.03 1.07
N THR A 83 22.51 -25.94 -0.07
CA THR A 83 23.80 -25.25 -0.14
C THR A 83 23.61 -23.73 -0.24
N ALA A 84 24.67 -22.97 0.08
CA ALA A 84 24.64 -21.51 -0.10
C ALA A 84 24.36 -21.12 -1.56
N PHE A 85 25.02 -21.81 -2.49
CA PHE A 85 24.84 -21.59 -3.92
C PHE A 85 23.39 -21.79 -4.37
N GLN A 86 22.74 -22.90 -3.98
CA GLN A 86 21.35 -23.15 -4.34
C GLN A 86 20.39 -22.08 -3.81
N VAL A 87 20.64 -21.55 -2.61
CA VAL A 87 19.83 -20.47 -2.03
C VAL A 87 20.01 -19.17 -2.80
N GLU A 88 21.25 -18.80 -3.13
CA GLU A 88 21.58 -17.58 -3.88
C GLU A 88 21.09 -17.63 -5.33
N THR A 89 21.16 -18.79 -5.98
CA THR A 89 20.67 -19.01 -7.35
C THR A 89 19.18 -19.33 -7.43
N TYR A 90 18.48 -19.34 -6.30
CA TYR A 90 17.05 -19.66 -6.19
C TYR A 90 16.69 -21.06 -6.72
N SER A 91 17.65 -21.99 -6.74
CA SER A 91 17.46 -23.37 -7.20
C SER A 91 16.84 -24.28 -6.15
N VAL A 92 16.61 -23.76 -4.95
CA VAL A 92 15.88 -24.40 -3.85
C VAL A 92 14.91 -23.40 -3.24
N ALA A 93 13.70 -23.88 -2.90
CA ALA A 93 12.69 -23.08 -2.21
C ALA A 93 12.86 -23.21 -0.69
N PRO A 94 12.47 -22.19 0.10
CA PRO A 94 12.36 -22.36 1.54
C PRO A 94 11.23 -23.32 1.89
N LEU A 95 11.23 -23.80 3.13
CA LEU A 95 10.13 -24.58 3.70
C LEU A 95 8.85 -23.73 3.73
N LYS A 96 7.70 -24.41 3.65
CA LYS A 96 6.38 -23.75 3.65
C LYS A 96 6.03 -23.14 5.01
N GLU A 97 6.55 -23.73 6.08
CA GLU A 97 6.28 -23.29 7.45
C GLU A 97 7.08 -22.03 7.79
N ASN A 98 6.41 -21.11 8.48
CA ASN A 98 7.05 -19.89 8.97
C ASN A 98 7.74 -20.19 10.31
N ALA A 99 9.02 -19.86 10.41
CA ALA A 99 9.73 -19.87 11.69
C ALA A 99 9.30 -18.68 12.57
N VAL A 100 9.06 -17.53 11.93
CA VAL A 100 8.56 -16.30 12.58
C VAL A 100 7.61 -15.59 11.60
N SER A 101 6.54 -15.00 12.13
CA SER A 101 5.62 -14.14 11.39
C SER A 101 5.39 -12.84 12.17
N SER A 102 5.34 -11.72 11.46
CA SER A 102 5.02 -10.40 12.00
C SER A 102 4.23 -9.61 10.96
N THR A 103 3.66 -8.48 11.35
CA THR A 103 2.98 -7.56 10.43
C THR A 103 3.63 -6.18 10.44
N MET A 104 3.54 -5.46 9.33
CA MET A 104 3.89 -4.04 9.21
C MET A 104 2.66 -3.27 8.74
N THR A 105 2.43 -2.08 9.28
CA THR A 105 1.28 -1.25 8.91
C THR A 105 1.74 0.11 8.43
N VAL A 106 1.13 0.60 7.35
CA VAL A 106 1.32 1.95 6.86
C VAL A 106 0.52 2.91 7.74
N ASN A 107 1.20 3.83 8.41
CA ASN A 107 0.56 4.79 9.30
C ASN A 107 -0.20 5.88 8.52
N GLU A 108 -0.91 6.76 9.22
CA GLU A 108 -1.68 7.85 8.60
C GLU A 108 -0.83 8.88 7.82
N LYS A 109 0.49 8.91 8.04
CA LYS A 109 1.42 9.74 7.27
C LYS A 109 1.92 9.06 5.99
N GLY A 110 1.54 7.81 5.73
CA GLY A 110 2.04 7.02 4.61
C GLY A 110 3.40 6.36 4.87
N GLU A 111 3.85 6.32 6.13
CA GLU A 111 5.14 5.74 6.50
C GLU A 111 4.95 4.30 7.03
N LEU A 112 5.93 3.42 6.78
CA LEU A 112 5.96 2.09 7.37
C LEU A 112 6.74 2.11 8.68
N GLU A 113 6.12 1.63 9.75
CA GLU A 113 6.84 1.38 10.99
C GLU A 113 7.87 0.25 10.77
N GLY A 114 9.13 0.49 11.15
CA GLY A 114 10.16 -0.52 11.05
C GLY A 114 9.86 -1.70 11.97
N VAL A 115 10.04 -2.93 11.46
CA VAL A 115 9.79 -4.14 12.24
C VAL A 115 11.10 -4.80 12.64
N VAL A 116 11.12 -5.37 13.84
CA VAL A 116 12.20 -6.21 14.33
C VAL A 116 11.64 -7.62 14.44
N ILE A 117 12.28 -8.57 13.77
CA ILE A 117 11.94 -9.99 13.86
C ILE A 117 13.11 -10.75 14.48
N ASP A 118 12.80 -11.72 15.32
CA ASP A 118 13.81 -12.60 15.90
C ASP A 118 14.28 -13.61 14.86
N ARG A 119 15.57 -13.96 14.92
CA ARG A 119 16.17 -15.03 14.12
C ARG A 119 16.42 -16.23 15.05
N PRO A 120 15.60 -17.28 14.97
CA PRO A 120 15.65 -18.38 15.94
C PRO A 120 17.00 -19.09 15.99
N ASP A 121 17.61 -19.37 14.83
CA ASP A 121 18.93 -19.98 14.74
C ASP A 121 19.84 -19.22 13.76
N ILE A 122 20.96 -18.74 14.27
CA ILE A 122 21.97 -18.01 13.47
C ILE A 122 22.74 -18.91 12.49
N ASN A 123 22.64 -20.23 12.62
CA ASN A 123 23.27 -21.21 11.73
C ASN A 123 22.32 -21.77 10.67
N THR A 124 21.08 -21.30 10.65
CA THR A 124 20.07 -21.64 9.64
C THR A 124 19.99 -20.53 8.59
N ARG A 125 19.74 -20.91 7.33
CA ARG A 125 19.45 -19.97 6.24
C ARG A 125 17.95 -19.70 6.19
N TYR A 126 17.58 -18.47 5.91
CA TYR A 126 16.17 -18.08 5.84
C TYR A 126 15.88 -17.25 4.60
N ARG A 127 14.61 -17.26 4.18
CA ARG A 127 14.02 -16.23 3.34
C ARG A 127 13.14 -15.34 4.21
N ILE A 128 13.34 -14.04 4.14
CA ILE A 128 12.33 -13.09 4.59
C ILE A 128 11.46 -12.74 3.40
N GLN A 129 10.15 -12.79 3.58
CA GLN A 129 9.17 -12.41 2.58
C GLN A 129 8.26 -11.32 3.14
N ILE A 130 8.08 -10.24 2.39
CA ILE A 130 7.08 -9.20 2.66
C ILE A 130 5.95 -9.42 1.66
N THR A 131 4.72 -9.59 2.16
CA THR A 131 3.54 -9.90 1.35
C THR A 131 2.44 -8.88 1.61
N PHE A 132 1.85 -8.34 0.55
CA PHE A 132 0.55 -7.69 0.58
C PHE A 132 -0.48 -8.66 0.01
N ASN A 133 -1.52 -8.93 0.78
CA ASN A 133 -2.69 -9.64 0.32
C ASN A 133 -3.90 -8.68 0.31
N PRO A 134 -4.47 -8.32 -0.87
CA PRO A 134 -5.59 -7.39 -0.95
C PRO A 134 -6.84 -7.88 -0.21
N ALA A 135 -7.07 -9.20 -0.18
CA ALA A 135 -8.25 -9.78 0.46
C ALA A 135 -8.23 -9.67 1.99
N SER A 136 -7.06 -9.45 2.59
CA SER A 136 -6.89 -9.35 4.06
C SER A 136 -6.80 -7.91 4.56
N GLN A 137 -7.16 -6.92 3.73
CA GLN A 137 -6.98 -5.51 4.07
C GLN A 137 -8.20 -4.88 4.74
N PRO A 138 -8.01 -3.79 5.52
CA PRO A 138 -9.11 -2.97 6.00
C PRO A 138 -9.94 -2.40 4.84
N LYS A 139 -11.24 -2.19 5.07
CA LYS A 139 -12.19 -1.67 4.06
C LYS A 139 -11.70 -0.43 3.32
N LYS A 140 -11.03 0.50 4.02
CA LYS A 140 -10.46 1.73 3.43
C LYS A 140 -9.47 1.42 2.31
N VAL A 141 -8.60 0.43 2.52
CA VAL A 141 -7.57 0.00 1.54
C VAL A 141 -8.23 -0.81 0.42
N VAL A 142 -9.16 -1.70 0.76
CA VAL A 142 -9.94 -2.48 -0.24
C VAL A 142 -10.69 -1.56 -1.21
N ASN A 143 -11.27 -0.45 -0.72
CA ASN A 143 -11.95 0.52 -1.59
C ASN A 143 -10.99 1.27 -2.55
N ILE A 144 -9.69 1.29 -2.26
CA ILE A 144 -8.67 1.97 -3.06
C ILE A 144 -8.03 1.01 -4.05
N LEU A 145 -7.57 -0.14 -3.57
CA LEU A 145 -6.77 -1.09 -4.34
C LEU A 145 -7.61 -2.23 -4.93
N GLY A 146 -8.85 -2.38 -4.48
CA GLY A 146 -9.71 -3.49 -4.85
C GLY A 146 -9.56 -4.69 -3.93
N SER A 147 -10.57 -5.55 -3.91
CA SER A 147 -10.59 -6.77 -3.07
C SER A 147 -9.62 -7.85 -3.55
N ASN A 148 -9.30 -7.80 -4.84
CA ASN A 148 -8.35 -8.67 -5.52
C ASN A 148 -7.11 -7.90 -5.98
N GLY A 149 -6.93 -6.64 -5.57
CA GLY A 149 -5.82 -5.81 -6.06
C GLY A 149 -6.00 -5.38 -7.52
N GLU A 150 -7.21 -5.43 -8.07
CA GLU A 150 -7.52 -5.13 -9.47
C GLU A 150 -7.18 -3.67 -9.86
N GLN A 151 -7.11 -2.78 -8.88
CA GLN A 151 -6.67 -1.40 -9.07
C GLN A 151 -5.16 -1.23 -8.92
N MET A 152 -4.38 -2.29 -8.72
CA MET A 152 -2.92 -2.21 -8.71
C MET A 152 -2.37 -2.24 -10.14
N GLU A 153 -1.43 -1.34 -10.42
CA GLU A 153 -0.64 -1.40 -11.65
C GLU A 153 0.38 -2.54 -11.55
N ILE A 154 0.51 -3.33 -12.62
CA ILE A 154 1.52 -4.38 -12.71
C ILE A 154 2.89 -3.70 -12.67
N SER A 155 3.68 -4.05 -11.64
CA SER A 155 4.97 -3.45 -11.36
C SER A 155 5.86 -4.46 -10.64
N PRO A 156 7.18 -4.22 -10.51
CA PRO A 156 8.08 -5.16 -9.85
C PRO A 156 7.63 -5.50 -8.42
N GLY A 157 7.34 -6.79 -8.19
CA GLY A 157 6.82 -7.31 -6.93
C GLY A 157 5.31 -7.54 -6.95
N VAL A 158 4.56 -6.97 -7.89
CA VAL A 158 3.15 -7.32 -8.11
C VAL A 158 3.09 -8.57 -8.99
N GLU A 159 2.51 -9.64 -8.48
CA GLU A 159 2.26 -10.89 -9.20
C GLU A 159 0.76 -11.19 -9.22
N GLN A 160 0.27 -11.69 -10.34
CA GLN A 160 -1.08 -12.26 -10.42
C GLN A 160 -0.98 -13.73 -10.03
N LEU A 161 -1.77 -14.16 -9.05
CA LEU A 161 -1.78 -15.57 -8.65
C LEU A 161 -2.39 -16.42 -9.77
N GLU A 162 -1.74 -17.55 -10.07
CA GLU A 162 -2.14 -18.45 -11.15
C GLU A 162 -3.62 -18.85 -11.04
N ASN A 163 -4.34 -18.75 -12.15
CA ASN A 163 -5.77 -19.09 -12.25
C ASN A 163 -6.68 -18.25 -11.34
N SER A 164 -6.25 -17.05 -10.95
CA SER A 164 -7.08 -16.10 -10.20
C SER A 164 -7.00 -14.69 -10.78
N GLU A 165 -7.98 -13.86 -10.46
CA GLU A 165 -7.95 -12.42 -10.71
C GLU A 165 -7.24 -11.65 -9.57
N THR A 166 -6.62 -12.36 -8.63
CA THR A 166 -5.99 -11.77 -7.45
C THR A 166 -4.54 -11.38 -7.74
N PHE A 167 -4.26 -10.10 -7.56
CA PHE A 167 -2.93 -9.49 -7.58
C PHE A 167 -2.40 -9.39 -6.16
N VAL A 168 -1.22 -9.96 -5.90
CA VAL A 168 -0.53 -9.84 -4.62
C VAL A 168 0.79 -9.11 -4.82
N TYR A 169 1.27 -8.44 -3.79
CA TYR A 169 2.62 -7.87 -3.81
C TYR A 169 3.55 -8.74 -2.98
N ARG A 170 4.67 -9.18 -3.55
CA ARG A 170 5.70 -9.94 -2.85
C ARG A 170 7.10 -9.44 -3.20
N LYS A 171 7.86 -9.12 -2.15
CA LYS A 171 9.31 -9.00 -2.22
C LYS A 171 9.96 -9.89 -1.19
N PHE A 172 11.17 -10.31 -1.44
CA PHE A 172 11.89 -11.21 -0.55
C PHE A 172 13.38 -10.91 -0.51
N VAL A 173 14.05 -11.47 0.49
CA VAL A 173 15.51 -11.48 0.60
C VAL A 173 15.97 -12.73 1.33
N ASN A 174 17.12 -13.26 0.96
CA ASN A 174 17.70 -14.43 1.61
C ASN A 174 18.75 -14.00 2.65
N ILE A 175 18.75 -14.67 3.80
CA ILE A 175 19.73 -14.52 4.87
C ILE A 175 20.53 -15.81 4.99
N MET A 176 21.84 -15.66 4.97
CA MET A 176 22.79 -16.77 5.01
C MET A 176 23.17 -17.14 6.46
N LYS A 177 23.86 -18.27 6.65
CA LYS A 177 24.35 -18.68 7.98
C LYS A 177 25.35 -17.67 8.52
N LYS A 178 25.53 -17.60 9.84
CA LYS A 178 26.50 -16.67 10.46
C LYS A 178 27.92 -16.74 9.87
N SER A 179 28.34 -17.94 9.47
CA SER A 179 29.69 -18.23 8.96
C SER A 179 29.82 -17.92 7.46
N GLU A 180 28.73 -17.53 6.81
CA GLU A 180 28.66 -17.27 5.37
C GLU A 180 28.64 -15.76 5.12
N PRO A 181 29.05 -15.32 3.91
CA PRO A 181 28.80 -13.96 3.46
C PRO A 181 27.32 -13.60 3.65
N PHE A 182 27.05 -12.37 4.06
CA PHE A 182 25.70 -11.88 4.29
C PHE A 182 24.94 -12.53 5.48
N GLY A 183 25.64 -13.25 6.36
CA GLY A 183 25.03 -13.90 7.53
C GLY A 183 24.82 -13.02 8.77
N ILE A 184 25.79 -12.16 9.12
CA ILE A 184 25.74 -11.21 10.24
C ILE A 184 26.30 -9.86 9.79
N GLY A 185 25.69 -8.77 10.24
CA GLY A 185 26.09 -7.41 9.84
C GLY A 185 25.66 -7.03 8.42
N ALA A 186 24.96 -7.94 7.74
CA ALA A 186 24.53 -7.77 6.37
C ALA A 186 23.45 -6.68 6.27
N LYS A 187 23.55 -5.89 5.20
CA LYS A 187 22.52 -4.96 4.75
C LYS A 187 22.05 -5.43 3.39
N LEU A 188 20.81 -5.88 3.31
CA LEU A 188 20.30 -6.60 2.15
C LEU A 188 19.06 -5.91 1.62
N ASP A 189 18.99 -5.78 0.29
CA ASP A 189 17.85 -5.19 -0.41
C ASP A 189 16.83 -6.27 -0.75
N PHE A 190 15.55 -5.96 -0.55
CA PHE A 190 14.46 -6.84 -0.94
C PHE A 190 14.25 -6.76 -2.46
N VAL A 191 14.13 -7.92 -3.10
CA VAL A 191 13.91 -8.05 -4.54
C VAL A 191 12.53 -8.65 -4.83
N PRO A 192 11.91 -8.34 -5.99
CA PRO A 192 10.69 -9.01 -6.43
C PRO A 192 10.82 -10.53 -6.41
N LEU A 193 9.77 -11.23 -5.98
CA LEU A 193 9.70 -12.68 -6.14
C LEU A 193 9.70 -13.02 -7.65
N LYS A 194 10.58 -13.93 -8.05
CA LYS A 194 10.72 -14.40 -9.43
C LYS A 194 9.88 -15.64 -9.66
#